data_AF-A0A5J5W0T4-F1
#
_entry.id   AF-A0A5J5W0T4-F1
#
_cell.length_a   1.000
_cell.length_b   1.000
_cell.length_c   1.000
_cell.angle_alpha   90.00
_cell.angle_beta   90.00
_cell.angle_gamma   90.00
#
_symmetry.space_group_name_H-M   'P 1'
#
loop_
_entity.id
_entity.type
_entity.pdbx_description
1 polymer ?
#
loop_
_entity_poly.entity_id
_entity_poly.type
_entity_poly.pdbx_seq_one_letter_code
_entity_poly.pdbx_strand_id
1 'polypeptide(L)'
;MMPSRADIDVPQHCSGCDRSFCGAYWHAQRVTRSEYHPVCNHETFRPISEHTITRIPFLAHEMNRHEQDITERCISQSGRTLQAVVAEWIRKLNNREIDRTRMPLNHAERITAATHVCSTCYEKLVSFLLYWFRISLPKYHLPSDASQREDCWYGYACRTQHHNEEHARKRNHVCRPTRGA
;
A
#
# COMPACT_ATOMS: atom_id res chain seq x y z
N MET A 1 5.21 28.63 7.25
CA MET A 1 5.48 28.76 5.80
C MET A 1 6.87 28.20 5.55
N MET A 2 7.05 27.33 4.55
CA MET A 2 8.37 26.76 4.19
C MET A 2 8.84 27.38 2.86
N PRO A 3 10.12 27.75 2.71
CA PRO A 3 10.65 28.20 1.44
C PRO A 3 10.58 27.09 0.39
N SER A 4 10.08 27.38 -0.82
CA SER A 4 10.20 26.49 -1.97
C SER A 4 11.64 26.53 -2.46
N ARG A 5 12.35 25.41 -2.34
CA ARG A 5 13.79 25.30 -2.55
C ARG A 5 14.04 24.14 -3.51
N ALA A 6 14.55 24.45 -4.71
CA ALA A 6 14.98 23.45 -5.68
C ALA A 6 16.49 23.14 -5.57
N ASP A 7 17.20 23.90 -4.74
CA ASP A 7 18.64 23.90 -4.49
C ASP A 7 19.07 22.92 -3.37
N ILE A 8 18.15 22.13 -2.84
CA ILE A 8 18.40 21.22 -1.71
C ILE A 8 18.01 19.81 -2.12
N ASP A 9 18.87 18.84 -1.79
CA ASP A 9 18.69 17.40 -2.09
C ASP A 9 17.50 16.74 -1.37
N VAL A 10 16.70 17.50 -0.63
CA VAL A 10 15.62 16.98 0.20
C VAL A 10 14.27 17.31 -0.44
N PRO A 11 13.51 16.29 -0.88
CA PRO A 11 12.19 16.50 -1.47
C PRO A 11 11.26 17.32 -0.55
N GLN A 12 10.44 18.17 -1.16
CA GLN A 12 9.43 18.98 -0.46
C GLN A 12 7.99 18.57 -0.82
N HIS A 13 7.83 17.61 -1.73
CA HIS A 13 6.54 17.17 -2.24
C HIS A 13 6.46 15.65 -2.24
N CYS A 14 5.30 15.12 -1.85
CA CYS A 14 5.03 13.69 -1.97
C CYS A 14 4.89 13.30 -3.44
N SER A 15 5.74 12.41 -3.94
CA SER A 15 5.64 11.94 -5.32
C SER A 15 4.34 11.18 -5.63
N GLY A 16 3.62 10.69 -4.61
CA GLY A 16 2.37 9.96 -4.79
C GLY A 16 1.10 10.82 -4.80
N CYS A 17 1.15 12.08 -4.37
CA CYS A 17 -0.02 12.97 -4.30
C CYS A 17 0.26 14.46 -4.51
N ASP A 18 1.51 14.83 -4.81
CA ASP A 18 2.02 16.19 -5.04
C ASP A 18 1.82 17.21 -3.90
N ARG A 19 1.29 16.78 -2.74
CA ARG A 19 1.16 17.64 -1.56
C ARG A 19 2.52 18.00 -0.98
N SER A 20 2.65 19.23 -0.50
CA SER A 20 3.88 19.74 0.11
C SER A 20 4.06 19.26 1.56
N PHE A 21 5.29 18.95 1.93
CA PHE A 21 5.70 18.52 3.27
C PHE A 21 6.97 19.26 3.69
N CYS A 22 7.02 19.66 4.96
CA CYS A 22 8.13 20.45 5.50
C CYS A 22 9.07 19.68 6.42
N GLY A 23 8.68 18.47 6.84
CA GLY A 23 9.42 17.72 7.86
C GLY A 23 10.85 17.36 7.46
N ALA A 24 11.01 16.76 6.28
CA ALA A 24 12.33 16.38 5.78
C ALA A 24 13.26 17.61 5.60
N TYR A 25 12.73 18.71 5.05
CA TYR A 25 13.46 19.96 4.89
C TYR A 25 13.95 20.53 6.24
N TRP A 26 13.07 20.71 7.21
CA TRP A 26 13.45 21.27 8.51
C TRP A 26 14.39 20.36 9.29
N HIS A 27 14.21 19.05 9.18
CA HIS A 27 15.14 18.08 9.75
C HIS A 27 16.55 18.22 9.16
N ALA A 28 16.67 18.39 7.84
CA ALA A 28 17.97 18.62 7.20
C ALA A 28 18.62 19.95 7.63
N GLN A 29 17.81 20.96 7.96
CA GLN A 29 18.27 22.23 8.54
C GLN A 29 18.54 22.14 10.06
N ARG A 30 18.49 20.94 10.65
CA ARG A 30 18.66 20.69 12.10
C ARG A 30 17.65 21.45 12.98
N VAL A 31 16.50 21.83 12.42
CA VAL A 31 15.40 22.44 13.16
C VAL A 31 14.53 21.30 13.72
N THR A 32 14.67 21.03 15.02
CA THR A 32 13.92 19.99 15.71
C THR A 32 12.50 20.44 16.07
N ARG A 33 11.54 19.51 15.96
CA ARG A 33 10.13 19.54 16.42
C ARG A 33 9.55 20.93 16.74
N SER A 34 8.67 21.40 15.86
CA SER A 34 7.59 22.30 16.28
C SER A 34 6.36 21.45 16.60
N GLU A 35 5.93 21.42 17.87
CA GLU A 35 4.68 20.74 18.28
C GLU A 35 3.43 21.36 17.64
N TYR A 36 3.58 22.56 17.06
CA TYR A 36 2.50 23.34 16.48
C TYR A 36 2.21 23.00 15.00
N HIS A 37 3.04 22.21 14.33
CA HIS A 37 2.86 21.88 12.91
C HIS A 37 3.13 20.39 12.60
N PRO A 38 2.11 19.51 12.72
CA PRO A 38 2.22 18.07 12.44
C PRO A 38 2.78 17.72 11.04
N VAL A 39 2.51 18.57 10.04
CA VAL A 39 3.04 18.43 8.66
C VAL A 39 4.56 18.57 8.58
N CYS A 40 5.19 19.15 9.61
CA CYS A 40 6.64 19.24 9.72
C CYS A 40 7.24 18.10 10.57
N ASN A 41 6.49 17.04 10.89
CA ASN A 41 7.09 15.81 11.44
C ASN A 41 7.77 15.01 10.30
N HIS A 42 9.07 14.74 10.44
CA HIS A 42 9.84 13.93 9.51
C HIS A 42 9.28 12.51 9.29
N GLU A 43 8.57 11.92 10.26
CA GLU A 43 7.97 10.59 10.12
C GLU A 43 6.80 10.57 9.12
N THR A 44 6.19 11.73 8.86
CA THR A 44 5.05 11.85 7.94
C THR A 44 5.47 11.83 6.48
N PHE A 45 6.76 12.04 6.19
CA PHE A 45 7.30 12.15 4.83
C PHE A 45 8.75 11.68 4.76
N ARG A 46 8.96 10.48 4.19
CA ARG A 46 10.25 9.77 4.13
C ARG A 46 10.29 8.81 2.94
N PRO A 47 11.46 8.26 2.58
CA PRO A 47 11.57 7.22 1.56
C PRO A 47 10.68 6.01 1.85
N ILE A 48 10.11 5.39 0.80
CA ILE A 48 9.31 4.16 0.91
C ILE A 48 10.05 3.06 1.70
N SER A 49 11.36 2.92 1.53
CA SER A 49 12.20 1.93 2.24
C SER A 49 12.28 2.14 3.75
N GLU A 50 12.02 3.36 4.24
CA GLU A 50 12.15 3.72 5.65
C GLU A 50 10.80 3.70 6.39
N HIS A 51 9.71 3.44 5.68
CA HIS A 51 8.40 3.28 6.32
C HIS A 51 8.26 1.91 6.97
N THR A 52 7.64 1.90 8.15
CA THR A 52 7.28 0.70 8.90
C THR A 52 5.78 0.45 8.84
N ILE A 53 5.37 -0.81 8.78
CA ILE A 53 3.97 -1.23 8.81
C ILE A 53 3.78 -2.40 9.78
N THR A 54 2.82 -2.25 10.68
CA THR A 54 2.50 -3.24 11.71
C THR A 54 1.15 -3.90 11.51
N ARG A 55 0.27 -3.29 10.71
CA ARG A 55 -1.07 -3.79 10.41
C ARG A 55 -1.42 -3.62 8.94
N ILE A 56 -2.29 -4.47 8.41
CA ILE A 56 -2.82 -4.32 7.06
C ILE A 56 -3.57 -2.98 6.96
N PRO A 57 -3.28 -2.12 5.96
CA PRO A 57 -4.01 -0.86 5.81
C PRO A 57 -5.50 -1.10 5.56
N PHE A 58 -6.35 -0.24 6.12
CA PHE A 58 -7.81 -0.34 5.96
C PHE A 58 -8.26 -0.28 4.48
N LEU A 59 -7.48 0.41 3.63
CA LEU A 59 -7.75 0.53 2.19
C LEU A 59 -7.43 -0.75 1.40
N ALA A 60 -6.75 -1.74 1.99
CA ALA A 60 -6.40 -2.98 1.31
C ALA A 60 -7.64 -3.73 0.85
N HIS A 61 -7.55 -4.36 -0.33
CA HIS A 61 -8.64 -5.13 -0.93
C HIS A 61 -9.96 -4.36 -1.02
N GLU A 62 -9.90 -3.09 -1.44
CA GLU A 62 -11.08 -2.22 -1.57
C GLU A 62 -11.91 -2.11 -0.28
N MET A 63 -11.26 -2.09 0.88
CA MET A 63 -11.90 -2.08 2.22
C MET A 63 -12.69 -3.36 2.56
N ASN A 64 -12.44 -4.46 1.83
CA ASN A 64 -13.01 -5.77 2.14
C ASN A 64 -12.31 -6.40 3.35
N ARG A 65 -12.92 -6.27 4.54
CA ARG A 65 -12.39 -6.81 5.79
C ARG A 65 -12.18 -8.33 5.77
N HIS A 66 -12.98 -9.08 5.02
CA HIS A 66 -12.83 -10.52 4.93
C HIS A 66 -11.56 -10.90 4.13
N GLU A 67 -11.26 -10.19 3.04
CA GLU A 67 -10.02 -10.40 2.30
C GLU A 67 -8.78 -9.91 3.07
N GLN A 68 -8.92 -8.88 3.90
CA GLN A 68 -7.88 -8.42 4.82
C GLN A 68 -7.55 -9.53 5.85
N ASP A 69 -8.57 -10.11 6.49
CA ASP A 69 -8.41 -11.24 7.41
C ASP A 69 -7.72 -12.44 6.74
N ILE A 70 -8.17 -12.84 5.54
CA ILE A 70 -7.55 -13.93 4.80
C ILE A 70 -6.07 -13.60 4.51
N THR A 71 -5.76 -12.35 4.17
CA THR A 71 -4.37 -11.92 3.92
C THR A 71 -3.52 -12.03 5.16
N GLU A 72 -4.02 -11.60 6.32
CA GLU A 72 -3.34 -11.72 7.61
C GLU A 72 -3.08 -13.19 7.97
N ARG A 73 -4.06 -14.07 7.75
CA ARG A 73 -3.91 -15.52 7.94
C ARG A 73 -2.87 -16.13 6.99
N CYS A 74 -2.83 -15.73 5.72
CA CYS A 74 -1.82 -16.18 4.75
C CYS A 74 -0.40 -15.79 5.20
N ILE A 75 -0.22 -14.54 5.64
CA ILE A 75 1.07 -14.03 6.12
C ILE A 75 1.51 -14.82 7.36
N SER A 76 0.59 -15.01 8.31
CA SER A 76 0.84 -15.76 9.55
C SER A 76 1.23 -17.22 9.28
N GLN A 77 0.51 -17.90 8.38
CA GLN A 77 0.80 -19.29 7.99
C GLN A 77 2.17 -19.43 7.31
N SER A 78 2.66 -18.39 6.62
CA SER A 78 3.99 -18.38 6.02
C SER A 78 5.13 -18.15 7.04
N GLY A 79 4.81 -17.86 8.31
CA GLY A 79 5.80 -17.57 9.35
C GLY A 79 6.51 -16.21 9.17
N ARG A 80 5.93 -15.29 8.39
CA ARG A 80 6.53 -13.99 8.07
C ARG A 80 5.79 -12.85 8.75
N THR A 81 6.48 -11.75 8.97
CA THR A 81 5.83 -10.50 9.39
C THR A 81 5.25 -9.75 8.18
N LEU A 82 4.24 -8.91 8.42
CA LEU A 82 3.71 -8.01 7.38
C LEU A 82 4.82 -7.14 6.78
N GLN A 83 5.70 -6.58 7.61
CA GLN A 83 6.85 -5.79 7.16
C GLN A 83 7.74 -6.58 6.19
N ALA A 84 8.05 -7.85 6.50
CA ALA A 84 8.90 -8.68 5.66
C ALA A 84 8.24 -9.01 4.31
N VAL A 85 6.92 -9.19 4.27
CA VAL A 85 6.17 -9.36 3.03
C VAL A 85 6.19 -8.07 2.22
N VAL A 86 5.86 -6.93 2.83
CA VAL A 86 5.86 -5.63 2.14
C VAL A 86 7.26 -5.28 1.60
N ALA A 87 8.32 -5.52 2.35
CA ALA A 87 9.69 -5.30 1.90
C ALA A 87 10.05 -6.14 0.66
N GLU A 88 9.63 -7.41 0.61
CA GLU A 88 9.80 -8.24 -0.58
C GLU A 88 9.03 -7.65 -1.78
N TRP A 89 7.79 -7.24 -1.59
CA TRP A 89 6.97 -6.68 -2.67
C TRP A 89 7.45 -5.31 -3.16
N ILE A 90 8.08 -4.51 -2.28
CA ILE A 90 8.81 -3.30 -2.67
C ILE A 90 10.04 -3.66 -3.53
N ARG A 91 10.76 -4.74 -3.21
CA ARG A 91 11.87 -5.22 -4.06
C ARG A 91 11.34 -5.64 -5.44
N LYS A 92 10.24 -6.38 -5.51
CA LYS A 92 9.57 -6.77 -6.76
C LYS A 92 9.11 -5.55 -7.57
N LEU A 93 8.59 -4.52 -6.88
CA LEU A 93 8.25 -3.24 -7.49
C LEU A 93 9.46 -2.57 -8.16
N ASN A 94 10.59 -2.46 -7.45
CA ASN A 94 11.83 -1.88 -7.99
C ASN A 94 12.34 -2.65 -9.20
N ASN A 95 12.24 -3.98 -9.17
CA ASN A 95 12.64 -4.87 -10.26
C ASN A 95 11.66 -4.88 -11.43
N ARG A 96 10.56 -4.11 -11.37
CA ARG A 96 9.50 -4.07 -12.38
C ARG A 96 8.83 -5.43 -12.61
N GLU A 97 8.75 -6.26 -11.57
CA GLU A 97 8.11 -7.58 -11.59
C GLU A 97 6.58 -7.51 -11.40
N ILE A 98 6.00 -6.32 -11.20
CA ILE A 98 4.56 -6.12 -10.99
C ILE A 98 4.00 -5.07 -11.95
N ASP A 99 2.78 -5.28 -12.42
CA ASP A 99 2.06 -4.31 -13.25
C ASP A 99 1.53 -3.15 -12.39
N ARG A 100 1.94 -1.93 -12.74
CA ARG A 100 1.74 -0.69 -11.99
C ARG A 100 0.57 0.15 -12.49
N THR A 101 -0.13 -0.29 -13.53
CA THR A 101 -1.24 0.44 -14.17
C THR A 101 -2.34 0.84 -13.18
N ARG A 102 -2.58 0.03 -12.16
CA ARG A 102 -3.58 0.26 -11.11
C ARG A 102 -3.02 0.83 -9.81
N MET A 103 -1.78 1.28 -9.80
CA MET A 103 -1.19 1.90 -8.61
C MET A 103 -1.92 3.22 -8.29
N PRO A 104 -2.52 3.39 -7.10
CA PRO A 104 -3.34 4.56 -6.76
C PRO A 104 -2.49 5.75 -6.29
N LEU A 105 -1.38 6.02 -6.99
CA LEU A 105 -0.42 7.09 -6.75
C LEU A 105 -0.11 7.86 -8.03
N ASN A 106 0.18 9.14 -7.90
CA ASN A 106 0.71 9.93 -9.01
C ASN A 106 2.12 9.43 -9.39
N HIS A 107 2.53 9.70 -10.64
CA HIS A 107 3.86 9.35 -11.17
C HIS A 107 4.25 7.89 -10.92
N ALA A 108 3.26 6.99 -11.01
CA ALA A 108 3.38 5.59 -10.62
C ALA A 108 4.58 4.90 -11.27
N GLU A 109 4.97 5.28 -12.48
CA GLU A 109 6.10 4.75 -13.24
C GLU A 109 7.48 5.10 -12.64
N ARG A 110 7.57 6.17 -11.85
CA ARG A 110 8.81 6.67 -11.23
C ARG A 110 8.97 6.24 -9.77
N ILE A 111 7.89 5.73 -9.14
CA ILE A 111 7.94 5.31 -7.74
C ILE A 111 8.96 4.16 -7.56
N THR A 112 9.83 4.25 -6.57
CA THR A 112 10.78 3.22 -6.16
C THR A 112 10.89 3.20 -4.64
N ALA A 113 11.63 2.26 -4.07
CA ALA A 113 11.91 2.24 -2.63
C ALA A 113 12.56 3.54 -2.11
N ALA A 114 13.36 4.25 -2.93
CA ALA A 114 14.00 5.50 -2.55
C ALA A 114 13.08 6.73 -2.66
N THR A 115 11.92 6.58 -3.31
CA THR A 115 10.99 7.69 -3.52
C THR A 115 10.36 8.11 -2.20
N HIS A 116 10.36 9.41 -1.93
CA HIS A 116 9.71 9.96 -0.74
C HIS A 116 8.20 10.05 -0.93
N VAL A 117 7.46 9.50 0.03
CA VAL A 117 6.00 9.55 0.05
C VAL A 117 5.48 9.85 1.45
N CYS A 118 4.28 10.43 1.52
CA CYS A 118 3.59 10.59 2.79
C CYS A 118 3.02 9.27 3.31
N SER A 119 2.70 9.21 4.60
CA SER A 119 2.11 8.01 5.24
C SER A 119 0.85 7.51 4.53
N THR A 120 -0.05 8.40 4.10
CA THR A 120 -1.26 8.02 3.35
C THR A 120 -0.94 7.39 1.99
N CYS A 121 0.04 7.93 1.26
CA CYS A 121 0.48 7.34 0.00
C CYS A 121 1.21 6.02 0.21
N TYR A 122 1.93 5.87 1.33
CA TYR A 122 2.54 4.60 1.70
C TYR A 122 1.47 3.53 2.00
N GLU A 123 0.42 3.84 2.77
CA GLU A 123 -0.69 2.90 3.01
C GLU A 123 -1.38 2.46 1.71
N LYS A 124 -1.58 3.39 0.77
CA LYS A 124 -2.10 3.11 -0.57
C LYS A 124 -1.17 2.18 -1.36
N LEU A 125 0.14 2.42 -1.31
CA LEU A 125 1.14 1.55 -1.94
C LEU A 125 1.09 0.14 -1.33
N VAL A 126 1.11 0.04 0.00
CA VAL A 126 1.05 -1.26 0.69
C VAL A 126 -0.22 -2.01 0.32
N SER A 127 -1.38 -1.34 0.29
CA SER A 127 -2.65 -1.91 -0.14
C SER A 127 -2.57 -2.51 -1.55
N PHE A 128 -1.96 -1.77 -2.48
CA PHE A 128 -1.71 -2.23 -3.85
C PHE A 128 -0.75 -3.43 -3.90
N LEU A 129 0.34 -3.42 -3.12
CA LEU A 129 1.29 -4.52 -3.06
C LEU A 129 0.69 -5.79 -2.45
N LEU A 130 -0.18 -5.66 -1.44
CA LEU A 130 -0.86 -6.80 -0.82
C LEU A 130 -1.85 -7.49 -1.77
N TYR A 131 -2.43 -6.78 -2.73
CA TYR A 131 -3.19 -7.41 -3.81
C TYR A 131 -2.29 -8.33 -4.65
N TRP A 132 -1.12 -7.85 -5.04
CA TRP A 132 -0.15 -8.64 -5.82
C TRP A 132 0.42 -9.83 -5.03
N PHE A 133 0.67 -9.64 -3.74
CA PHE A 133 0.97 -10.74 -2.83
C PHE A 133 -0.08 -11.82 -2.91
N ARG A 134 -1.35 -11.46 -2.67
CA ARG A 134 -2.46 -12.40 -2.64
C ARG A 134 -2.70 -13.10 -3.99
N ILE A 135 -2.60 -12.39 -5.12
CA ILE A 135 -2.83 -12.99 -6.45
C ILE A 135 -1.71 -13.95 -6.86
N SER A 136 -0.49 -13.75 -6.33
CA SER A 136 0.66 -14.61 -6.60
C SER A 136 0.72 -15.85 -5.71
N LEU A 137 -0.07 -15.90 -4.64
CA LEU A 137 -0.07 -17.04 -3.72
C LEU A 137 -0.69 -18.27 -4.39
N PRO A 138 0.01 -19.42 -4.41
CA PRO A 138 -0.58 -20.69 -4.81
C PRO A 138 -1.77 -21.04 -3.92
N LYS A 139 -2.79 -21.71 -4.49
CA LYS A 139 -4.02 -22.08 -3.76
C LYS A 139 -3.77 -22.88 -2.48
N TYR A 140 -2.72 -23.71 -2.44
CA TYR A 140 -2.39 -24.52 -1.26
C TYR A 140 -1.73 -23.74 -0.12
N HIS A 141 -1.33 -22.48 -0.36
CA HIS A 141 -0.90 -21.55 0.68
C HIS A 141 -2.04 -20.65 1.18
N LEU A 142 -3.26 -20.84 0.67
CA LEU A 142 -4.45 -20.17 1.16
C LEU A 142 -5.05 -20.94 2.33
N PRO A 143 -5.67 -20.26 3.29
CA PRO A 143 -6.61 -20.90 4.21
C PRO A 143 -7.66 -21.72 3.46
N SER A 144 -8.04 -22.88 4.02
CA SER A 144 -8.95 -23.82 3.36
C SER A 144 -10.26 -23.16 2.94
N ASP A 145 -10.88 -22.39 3.84
CA ASP A 145 -12.10 -21.61 3.58
C ASP A 145 -11.94 -20.59 2.44
N ALA A 146 -10.76 -19.98 2.33
CA ALA A 146 -10.47 -19.03 1.26
C ALA A 146 -10.27 -19.72 -0.10
N SER A 147 -9.62 -20.89 -0.11
CA SER A 147 -9.26 -21.63 -1.33
C SER A 147 -10.45 -22.17 -2.13
N GLN A 148 -11.58 -22.39 -1.47
CA GLN A 148 -12.81 -22.97 -2.04
C GLN A 148 -13.79 -21.92 -2.58
N ARG A 149 -13.51 -20.63 -2.38
CA ARG A 149 -14.38 -19.56 -2.84
C ARG A 149 -14.27 -19.41 -4.36
N GLU A 150 -15.42 -19.31 -5.01
CA GLU A 150 -15.48 -18.94 -6.42
C GLU A 150 -15.17 -17.46 -6.61
N ASP A 151 -14.53 -17.12 -7.72
CA ASP A 151 -14.26 -15.73 -8.09
C ASP A 151 -15.56 -14.94 -8.27
N CYS A 152 -15.58 -13.71 -7.74
CA CYS A 152 -16.61 -12.74 -8.07
C CYS A 152 -16.45 -12.30 -9.53
N TRP A 153 -17.54 -12.19 -10.29
CA TRP A 153 -17.49 -11.74 -11.69
C TRP A 153 -16.92 -10.33 -11.85
N TYR A 154 -17.11 -9.48 -10.84
CA TYR A 154 -16.54 -8.13 -10.82
C TYR A 154 -15.15 -8.07 -10.19
N GLY A 155 -14.63 -9.20 -9.69
CA GLY A 155 -13.34 -9.33 -9.03
C GLY A 155 -13.04 -8.20 -8.05
N TYR A 156 -11.84 -7.66 -8.13
CA TYR A 156 -11.43 -6.50 -7.33
C TYR A 156 -12.32 -5.27 -7.53
N ALA A 157 -13.05 -5.13 -8.63
CA ALA A 157 -13.87 -3.96 -8.92
C ALA A 157 -15.30 -4.06 -8.35
N CYS A 158 -15.60 -5.16 -7.64
CA CYS A 158 -16.91 -5.37 -7.03
C CYS A 158 -17.22 -4.28 -6.00
N ARG A 159 -18.25 -3.46 -6.23
CA ARG A 159 -18.67 -2.45 -5.26
C ARG A 159 -19.33 -3.06 -4.02
N THR A 160 -19.96 -4.23 -4.16
CA THR A 160 -20.67 -4.93 -3.07
C THR A 160 -19.73 -5.50 -2.01
N GLN A 161 -18.44 -5.70 -2.33
CA GLN A 161 -17.49 -6.42 -1.48
C GLN A 161 -17.19 -5.74 -0.13
N HIS A 162 -17.36 -4.41 -0.02
CA HIS A 162 -17.00 -3.68 1.20
C HIS A 162 -18.20 -3.29 2.07
N HIS A 163 -19.43 -3.46 1.57
CA HIS A 163 -20.65 -3.11 2.32
C HIS A 163 -21.63 -4.28 2.48
N ASN A 164 -21.33 -5.46 1.96
CA ASN A 164 -22.09 -6.69 2.20
C ASN A 164 -21.13 -7.82 2.60
N GLU A 165 -21.09 -8.10 3.91
CA GLU A 165 -20.19 -9.10 4.48
C GLU A 165 -20.49 -10.52 3.99
N GLU A 166 -21.76 -10.88 3.81
CA GLU A 166 -22.15 -12.20 3.30
C GLU A 166 -21.59 -12.42 1.88
N HIS A 167 -21.71 -11.40 1.02
CA HIS A 167 -21.15 -11.43 -0.33
C HIS A 167 -19.62 -11.54 -0.29
N ALA A 168 -18.97 -10.72 0.54
CA ALA A 168 -17.53 -10.74 0.74
C ALA A 168 -17.05 -12.13 1.19
N ARG A 169 -17.76 -12.78 2.11
CA ARG A 169 -17.43 -14.14 2.59
C ARG A 169 -17.59 -15.20 1.51
N LYS A 170 -18.64 -15.11 0.70
CA LYS A 170 -19.00 -16.15 -0.28
C LYS A 170 -18.13 -16.15 -1.55
N ARG A 171 -17.62 -15.00 -1.99
CA ARG A 171 -16.94 -14.83 -3.29
C ARG A 171 -15.52 -14.30 -3.10
N ASN A 172 -14.54 -14.84 -3.83
CA ASN A 172 -13.19 -14.29 -3.89
C ASN A 172 -13.19 -12.96 -4.67
N HIS A 173 -12.57 -11.91 -4.11
CA HIS A 173 -12.41 -10.61 -4.78
C HIS A 173 -10.95 -10.30 -5.14
N VAL A 174 -10.00 -11.13 -4.70
CA VAL A 174 -8.62 -11.06 -5.19
C VAL A 174 -8.50 -11.85 -6.50
N CYS A 175 -9.20 -11.36 -7.52
CA CYS A 175 -9.23 -11.91 -8.87
C CYS A 175 -9.52 -10.80 -9.88
N ARG A 176 -9.27 -11.08 -11.17
CA ARG A 176 -9.58 -10.12 -12.25
C ARG A 176 -11.07 -10.16 -12.60
N PRO A 177 -11.70 -9.02 -12.90
CA PRO A 177 -13.08 -8.99 -13.40
C PRO A 177 -13.21 -9.82 -14.68
N THR A 178 -14.29 -10.59 -14.78
CA THR A 178 -14.68 -11.37 -15.98
C THR A 178 -15.94 -10.83 -16.65
N ARG A 179 -16.64 -9.87 -16.03
CA ARG A 179 -17.77 -9.12 -16.61
C ARG A 179 -17.62 -7.63 -16.37
N GLY A 180 -17.93 -6.84 -17.40
CA GLY A 180 -17.96 -5.37 -17.32
C GLY A 180 -16.58 -4.71 -17.15
N ALA A 181 -15.53 -5.34 -17.68
CA ALA A 181 -14.18 -4.80 -17.76
C ALA A 181 -14.07 -3.74 -18.86
#